data_AF-A0A0Q7SUC6-F1
#
_entry.id   AF-A0A0Q7SUC6-F1
#
_cell.length_a   1.000
_cell.length_b   1.000
_cell.length_c   1.000
_cell.angle_alpha   90.00
_cell.angle_beta   90.00
_cell.angle_gamma   90.00
#
_symmetry.space_group_name_H-M   'P 1'
#
loop_
_entity.id
_entity.type
_entity.pdbx_description
1 polymer ?
#
loop_
_entity_poly.entity_id
_entity_poly.type
_entity_poly.pdbx_seq_one_letter_code
_entity_poly.pdbx_strand_id
1 'polypeptide(L)'
;MTDPLEALRARFIERCRTDLAVLKAAPDEAELALTIHRLAGSAGSFGFPTISAIAADIDMSLRSGDARSREQLDNLIRVLEDAFTG
;
A
#
# COMPACT_ATOMS: atom_id res chain seq x y z
N MET A 1 -28.46 9.71 3.16
CA MET A 1 -27.48 10.33 2.24
C MET A 1 -26.16 9.67 2.53
N THR A 2 -25.56 8.97 1.57
CA THR A 2 -24.24 8.37 1.76
C THR A 2 -23.21 9.49 1.77
N ASP A 3 -22.42 9.59 2.84
CA ASP A 3 -21.32 10.54 2.91
C ASP A 3 -20.35 10.30 1.74
N PRO A 4 -20.06 11.30 0.90
CA PRO A 4 -19.17 11.13 -0.26
C PRO A 4 -17.77 10.67 0.15
N LEU A 5 -17.34 10.98 1.39
CA LEU A 5 -16.10 10.51 1.97
C LEU A 5 -16.13 9.00 2.27
N GLU A 6 -17.25 8.47 2.75
CA GLU A 6 -17.43 7.03 2.99
C GLU A 6 -17.38 6.25 1.68
N ALA A 7 -17.98 6.77 0.61
CA ALA A 7 -17.90 6.17 -0.72
C ALA A 7 -16.46 6.18 -1.28
N LEU A 8 -15.70 7.26 -1.06
CA LEU A 8 -14.29 7.34 -1.46
C LEU A 8 -13.43 6.35 -0.66
N ARG A 9 -13.66 6.23 0.64
CA ARG A 9 -12.98 5.26 1.50
C ARG A 9 -13.26 3.83 1.06
N ALA A 10 -14.52 3.49 0.75
CA ALA A 10 -14.87 2.16 0.25
C ALA A 10 -14.13 1.80 -1.06
N ARG A 11 -14.05 2.75 -2.00
CA ARG A 11 -13.28 2.56 -3.26
C ARG A 11 -11.79 2.43 -3.00
N PHE A 12 -11.25 3.16 -2.03
CA PHE A 12 -9.86 3.04 -1.62
C PHE A 12 -9.57 1.65 -1.03
N ILE A 13 -10.45 1.12 -0.17
CA ILE A 13 -10.32 -0.23 0.41
C ILE A 13 -10.35 -1.30 -0.69
N GLU A 14 -11.31 -1.22 -1.62
CA GLU A 14 -11.38 -2.15 -2.75
C GLU A 14 -10.09 -2.12 -3.58
N ARG A 15 -9.54 -0.93 -3.79
CA ARG A 15 -8.28 -0.76 -4.51
C ARG A 15 -7.08 -1.33 -3.75
N CYS A 16 -7.00 -1.13 -2.44
CA CYS A 16 -5.94 -1.72 -1.61
C CYS A 16 -5.95 -3.25 -1.65
N ARG A 17 -7.12 -3.88 -1.81
CA ARG A 17 -7.21 -5.34 -2.01
C ARG A 17 -6.62 -5.77 -3.35
N THR A 18 -6.85 -4.99 -4.40
CA THR A 18 -6.22 -5.21 -5.71
C THR A 18 -4.71 -5.01 -5.62
N ASP A 19 -4.26 -3.92 -4.99
CA ASP A 19 -2.84 -3.63 -4.78
C ASP A 19 -2.17 -4.77 -3.97
N LEU A 20 -2.81 -5.28 -2.93
CA LEU A 20 -2.34 -6.43 -2.15
C LEU A 20 -2.19 -7.70 -3.01
N ALA A 21 -3.16 -7.98 -3.90
CA ALA A 21 -3.06 -9.12 -4.82
C ALA A 21 -1.88 -8.97 -5.79
N VAL A 22 -1.63 -7.75 -6.28
CA VAL A 22 -0.47 -7.42 -7.13
C VAL A 22 0.83 -7.65 -6.36
N LEU A 23 0.96 -7.12 -5.14
CA LEU A 23 2.17 -7.28 -4.32
C LEU A 23 2.48 -8.75 -4.02
N LYS A 24 1.46 -9.59 -3.81
CA LYS A 24 1.61 -11.03 -3.59
C LYS A 24 1.98 -11.81 -4.85
N ALA A 25 1.67 -11.30 -6.03
CA ALA A 25 1.98 -11.95 -7.31
C ALA A 25 3.46 -11.81 -7.72
N ALA A 26 4.31 -11.24 -6.85
CA ALA A 26 5.70 -10.91 -7.14
C ALA A 26 5.83 -10.00 -8.38
N PRO A 27 5.33 -8.74 -8.29
CA PRO A 27 5.26 -7.84 -9.42
C PRO A 27 6.65 -7.44 -9.92
N ASP A 28 6.73 -7.05 -11.19
CA ASP A 28 7.95 -6.45 -11.74
C ASP A 28 8.26 -5.11 -11.03
N GLU A 29 9.50 -4.64 -11.11
CA GLU A 29 9.98 -3.45 -10.38
C GLU A 29 9.11 -2.20 -10.63
N ALA A 30 8.65 -2.01 -11.86
CA ALA A 30 7.80 -0.89 -12.22
C ALA A 30 6.41 -0.96 -11.58
N GLU A 31 5.82 -2.16 -11.51
CA GLU A 31 4.53 -2.39 -10.86
C GLU A 31 4.63 -2.27 -9.34
N LEU A 32 5.72 -2.80 -8.77
CA LEU A 32 6.04 -2.64 -7.35
C LEU A 32 6.17 -1.16 -6.99
N ALA A 33 7.04 -0.42 -7.67
CA ALA A 33 7.28 0.99 -7.40
C ALA A 33 5.99 1.82 -7.52
N LEU A 34 5.18 1.56 -8.55
CA LEU A 34 3.91 2.26 -8.75
C LEU A 34 2.89 1.97 -7.63
N THR A 35 2.82 0.72 -7.17
CA THR A 35 1.92 0.29 -6.10
C THR A 35 2.34 0.91 -4.77
N ILE A 36 3.63 0.84 -4.44
CA ILE A 36 4.22 1.43 -3.23
C ILE A 36 4.03 2.94 -3.21
N HIS A 37 4.34 3.63 -4.30
CA HIS A 37 4.17 5.08 -4.41
C HIS A 37 2.74 5.54 -4.14
N ARG A 38 1.76 4.79 -4.67
CA ARG A 38 0.33 5.07 -4.44
C ARG A 38 -0.07 4.87 -2.99
N LEU A 39 0.32 3.74 -2.39
CA LEU A 39 0.03 3.46 -0.98
C LEU A 39 0.63 4.53 -0.06
N ALA A 40 1.86 4.96 -0.33
CA ALA A 40 2.51 6.03 0.40
C ALA A 40 1.70 7.35 0.34
N GLY A 41 1.24 7.74 -0.86
CA GLY A 41 0.56 9.02 -1.07
C GLY A 41 -0.93 9.06 -0.69
N SER A 42 -1.62 7.93 -0.69
CA SER A 42 -3.09 7.90 -0.52
C SER A 42 -3.57 7.30 0.80
N ALA A 43 -2.85 6.33 1.39
CA ALA A 43 -3.33 5.61 2.57
C ALA A 43 -3.53 6.51 3.80
N GLY A 44 -2.66 7.51 4.00
CA GLY A 44 -2.78 8.46 5.12
C GLY A 44 -4.07 9.28 5.07
N SER A 45 -4.45 9.74 3.88
CA SER A 45 -5.66 10.55 3.66
C SER A 45 -6.96 9.79 3.95
N PHE A 46 -6.94 8.45 3.89
CA PHE A 46 -8.12 7.61 4.14
C PHE A 46 -8.19 7.01 5.55
N GLY A 47 -7.19 7.31 6.41
CA GLY A 47 -7.14 6.87 7.80
C GLY A 47 -6.21 5.68 8.06
N PHE A 48 -5.28 5.40 7.14
CA PHE A 48 -4.29 4.32 7.27
C PHE A 48 -2.86 4.86 7.36
N PRO A 49 -2.52 5.63 8.42
CA PRO A 49 -1.21 6.29 8.53
C PRO A 49 -0.05 5.29 8.63
N THR A 50 -0.25 4.15 9.27
CA THR A 50 0.77 3.09 9.37
C THR A 50 1.12 2.50 8.00
N ILE A 51 0.11 2.22 7.16
CA ILE A 51 0.32 1.73 5.79
C ILE A 51 1.07 2.78 4.96
N SER A 52 0.65 4.04 5.06
CA SER A 52 1.31 5.16 4.37
C SER A 52 2.79 5.31 4.76
N ALA A 53 3.09 5.22 6.06
CA ALA A 53 4.47 5.33 6.56
C ALA A 53 5.37 4.18 6.08
N ILE A 54 4.90 2.94 6.17
CA ILE A 54 5.66 1.77 5.70
C ILE A 54 5.90 1.87 4.19
N ALA A 55 4.86 2.20 3.42
CA ALA A 55 4.97 2.36 1.97
C ALA A 55 5.91 3.52 1.58
N ALA A 56 5.93 4.63 2.32
CA ALA A 56 6.85 5.74 2.06
C ALA A 56 8.31 5.34 2.29
N ASP A 57 8.59 4.53 3.30
CA ASP A 57 9.94 4.03 3.58
C ASP A 57 10.43 3.06 2.49
N ILE A 58 9.52 2.20 1.98
CA ILE A 58 9.80 1.33 0.84
C ILE A 58 10.01 2.16 -0.44
N ASP A 59 9.17 3.19 -0.71
CA ASP A 59 9.33 4.08 -1.88
C ASP A 59 10.71 4.73 -1.90
N MET A 60 11.18 5.17 -0.72
CA MET A 60 12.50 5.75 -0.56
C MET A 60 13.62 4.71 -0.79
N SER A 61 13.48 3.52 -0.21
CA SER A 61 14.45 2.43 -0.36
C SER A 61 14.58 1.93 -1.80
N LEU A 62 13.46 1.84 -2.54
CA LEU A 62 13.43 1.49 -3.95
C LEU A 62 14.19 2.51 -4.81
N ARG A 63 14.06 3.82 -4.51
CA ARG A 63 14.80 4.88 -5.22
C ARG A 63 16.30 4.85 -4.94
N SER A 64 16.69 4.43 -3.74
CA SER A 64 18.09 4.34 -3.32
C SER A 64 18.75 3.02 -3.71
N GLY A 65 18.00 2.05 -4.23
CA GLY A 65 18.51 0.72 -4.60
C GLY A 65 18.88 -0.15 -3.40
N ASP A 66 18.27 0.09 -2.23
CA ASP A 66 18.61 -0.61 -0.99
C ASP A 66 17.93 -1.98 -0.90
N ALA A 67 18.71 -3.00 -0.52
CA ALA A 67 18.27 -4.39 -0.42
C ALA A 67 17.26 -4.65 0.74
N ARG A 68 17.06 -3.68 1.65
CA ARG A 68 16.05 -3.76 2.73
C ARG A 68 14.61 -3.87 2.25
N SER A 69 14.36 -3.58 0.97
CA SER A 69 13.04 -3.57 0.35
C SER A 69 12.22 -4.85 0.60
N ARG A 70 12.83 -6.03 0.75
CA ARG A 70 12.09 -7.31 0.85
C ARG A 70 11.42 -7.54 2.21
N GLU A 71 12.12 -7.30 3.32
CA GLU A 71 11.55 -7.47 4.68
C GLU A 71 10.45 -6.43 4.93
N GLN A 72 10.67 -5.20 4.46
CA GLN A 72 9.72 -4.11 4.57
C GLN A 72 8.48 -4.36 3.72
N LEU A 73 8.66 -4.92 2.52
CA LEU A 73 7.54 -5.32 1.66
C LEU A 73 6.71 -6.43 2.29
N ASP A 74 7.33 -7.44 2.90
CA ASP A 74 6.61 -8.50 3.63
C ASP A 74 5.79 -7.92 4.80
N ASN A 75 6.39 -7.01 5.56
CA ASN A 75 5.69 -6.28 6.62
C ASN A 75 4.51 -5.43 6.08
N LEU A 76 4.68 -4.74 4.95
CA LEU A 76 3.60 -3.99 4.31
C LEU A 76 2.44 -4.91 3.91
N ILE A 77 2.74 -6.04 3.27
CA ILE A 77 1.73 -7.04 2.87
C ILE A 77 0.96 -7.52 4.09
N ARG A 78 1.64 -7.85 5.18
CA ARG A 78 1.01 -8.31 6.42
C ARG A 78 0.08 -7.26 7.03
N VAL A 79 0.50 -5.99 7.06
CA VAL A 79 -0.33 -4.90 7.58
C VAL A 79 -1.55 -4.64 6.67
N LEU A 80 -1.39 -4.72 5.35
CA LEU A 80 -2.50 -4.64 4.40
C LEU A 80 -3.49 -5.80 4.60
N GLU A 81 -3.01 -7.01 4.84
CA GLU A 81 -3.86 -8.17 5.12
C GLU A 81 -4.70 -7.98 6.39
N ASP A 82 -4.06 -7.59 7.48
CA ASP A 82 -4.74 -7.31 8.77
C ASP A 82 -5.80 -6.21 8.62
N ALA A 83 -5.48 -5.15 7.86
CA ALA A 83 -6.38 -4.02 7.66
C ALA A 83 -7.59 -4.32 6.76
N PHE A 84 -7.51 -5.28 5.83
CA PHE A 84 -8.52 -5.46 4.77
C PHE A 84 -9.15 -6.86 4.67
N THR A 85 -8.65 -7.82 5.46
CA THR A 85 -9.13 -9.22 5.51
C THR A 85 -9.85 -9.56 6.83
N GLY A 86 -9.81 -8.64 7.81
CA GLY A 86 -10.58 -8.70 9.06
C GLY A 86 -12.04 -8.28 8.92
#